data_AF-A0AA38ZYS2-F1
#
_entry.id   AF-A0AA38ZYS2-F1
#
_cell.length_a   1.000
_cell.length_b   1.000
_cell.length_c   1.000
_cell.angle_alpha   90.00
_cell.angle_beta   90.00
_cell.angle_gamma   90.00
#
_symmetry.space_group_name_H-M   'P 1'
#
loop_
_entity.id
_entity.type
_entity.pdbx_description
1 polymer ?
#
loop_
_entity_poly.entity_id
_entity_poly.type
_entity_poly.pdbx_seq_one_letter_code
_entity_poly.pdbx_strand_id
1 'polypeptide(L)' 'MHEGKSIDENIDEFTKLVLDLESLGVKIEDEDQAVILLNSLPKVFD' A
#
# COMPACT_ATOMS: atom_id res chain seq x y z
N MET A 1 -7.37 -3.44 9.73
CA MET A 1 -7.39 -2.25 8.86
C MET A 1 -8.33 -1.25 9.52
N HIS A 2 -7.84 -0.06 9.85
CA HIS A 2 -8.63 0.94 10.57
C HIS A 2 -9.68 1.53 9.62
N GLU A 3 -10.95 1.35 9.92
CA GLU A 3 -12.12 1.87 9.17
C GLU A 3 -12.24 3.41 9.18
N GLY A 4 -11.21 4.12 9.63
CA GLY A 4 -11.19 5.58 9.74
C GLY A 4 -10.02 6.27 9.04
N LYS A 5 -9.13 5.52 8.36
CA LYS A 5 -8.06 6.13 7.55
C LYS A 5 -8.59 6.46 6.16
N SER A 6 -8.35 7.70 5.73
CA SER A 6 -8.66 8.12 4.36
C SER A 6 -7.85 7.29 3.37
N ILE A 7 -8.36 7.09 2.16
CA ILE A 7 -7.64 6.40 1.08
C ILE A 7 -6.25 7.03 0.88
N ASP A 8 -6.15 8.35 1.00
CA ASP A 8 -4.90 9.10 0.92
C ASP A 8 -3.87 8.66 1.98
N GLU A 9 -4.29 8.46 3.23
CA GLU A 9 -3.40 8.00 4.30
C GLU A 9 -2.91 6.57 4.07
N ASN A 10 -3.76 5.71 3.50
CA ASN A 10 -3.38 4.35 3.13
C ASN A 10 -2.36 4.35 1.96
N ILE A 11 -2.53 5.26 1.00
CA ILE A 11 -1.60 5.42 -0.13
C ILE A 11 -0.25 5.97 0.36
N ASP A 12 -0.26 6.94 1.27
CA ASP A 12 0.96 7.49 1.88
C ASP A 12 1.73 6.42 2.66
N GLU A 13 1.04 5.61 3.47
CA GLU A 13 1.65 4.48 4.19
C GLU A 13 2.20 3.42 3.24
N PHE A 14 1.45 3.08 2.18
CA PHE A 14 1.89 2.14 1.16
C PHE A 14 3.17 2.63 0.45
N THR A 15 3.17 3.88 0.01
CA THR A 15 4.30 4.48 -0.71
C THR A 15 5.54 4.53 0.17
N LYS A 16 5.39 4.90 1.44
CA LYS A 16 6.48 4.89 2.41
C LYS A 16 7.07 3.48 2.59
N LEU A 17 6.21 2.46 2.67
CA LEU A 17 6.62 1.07 2.84
C LEU A 17 7.37 0.53 1.61
N VAL A 18 6.94 0.91 0.40
CA VAL A 18 7.66 0.59 -0.84
C VAL A 18 9.05 1.24 -0.85
N LEU A 19 9.16 2.52 -0.49
CA LEU A 19 10.44 3.25 -0.42
C LEU A 19 11.38 2.64 0.64
N ASP A 20 10.84 2.25 1.80
CA ASP A 20 11.61 1.59 2.85
C ASP A 20 12.16 0.23 2.36
N LEU A 21 11.36 -0.55 1.63
CA LEU A 21 11.78 -1.83 1.06
C LEU A 21 12.81 -1.64 -0.06
N GLU A 22 12.64 -0.64 -0.92
CA GLU A 22 13.62 -0.29 -1.95
C GLU A 22 14.96 0.12 -1.34
N SER A 23 14.93 0.86 -0.21
CA SER A 23 16.14 1.25 0.54
C SER A 23 16.90 0.04 1.13
N LEU A 24 16.18 -1.05 1.42
CA LEU A 24 16.75 -2.32 1.88
C LEU A 24 17.23 -3.21 0.72
N GLY A 25 17.12 -2.74 -0.53
CA GLY A 25 17.48 -3.50 -1.72
C GLY A 25 16.43 -4.52 -2.16
N VAL A 26 15.22 -4.44 -1.60
CA VAL A 26 14.08 -5.27 -1.97
C VAL A 26 13.25 -4.50 -2.99
N LYS A 27 13.41 -4.84 -4.26
CA LYS A 27 12.59 -4.26 -5.34
C LYS A 27 11.29 -5.05 -5.46
N ILE A 28 10.16 -4.37 -5.29
CA ILE A 28 8.84 -4.91 -5.61
C ILE A 28 8.49 -4.46 -7.02
N GLU A 29 8.17 -5.40 -7.91
CA GLU A 29 7.73 -5.10 -9.27
C GLU A 29 6.35 -4.43 -9.28
N ASP A 30 6.07 -3.61 -10.29
CA ASP A 30 4.87 -2.77 -10.35
C ASP A 30 3.56 -3.57 -10.24
N GLU A 31 3.55 -4.80 -10.77
CA GLU A 31 2.42 -5.73 -10.68
C GLU A 31 2.15 -6.15 -9.22
N ASP A 32 3.20 -6.50 -8.48
CA ASP A 32 3.11 -6.88 -7.08
C ASP A 32 2.71 -5.69 -6.20
N GLN A 33 3.23 -4.50 -6.51
CA GLN A 33 2.82 -3.25 -5.86
C GLN A 33 1.33 -2.99 -6.04
N ALA A 34 0.79 -3.16 -7.25
CA ALA A 34 -0.62 -3.00 -7.53
C ALA A 34 -1.49 -3.98 -6.74
N VAL A 35 -1.06 -5.24 -6.61
CA VAL A 35 -1.77 -6.26 -5.82
C VAL A 35 -1.75 -5.93 -4.33
N ILE A 36 -0.61 -5.48 -3.79
CA ILE A 36 -0.48 -5.10 -2.38
C ILE A 36 -1.34 -3.86 -2.08
N LEU A 37 -1.34 -2.86 -2.95
CA LEU A 37 -2.16 -1.66 -2.81
C LEU A 37 -3.65 -2.00 -2.81
N LEU A 38 -4.12 -2.82 -3.77
CA LEU A 38 -5.52 -3.27 -3.85
C LEU A 38 -5.97 -4.02 -2.59
N ASN A 39 -5.10 -4.80 -1.97
CA ASN A 39 -5.39 -5.46 -0.69
C ASN A 39 -5.36 -4.51 0.51
N SER A 40 -4.61 -3.40 0.41
CA SER A 40 -4.46 -2.39 1.47
C SER A 40 -5.59 -1.39 1.51
N LEU A 41 -6.36 -1.27 0.41
CA LEU A 41 -7.57 -0.47 0.38
C LEU A 41 -8.65 -1.10 1.27
N PRO A 42 -9.44 -0.29 2.00
CA PRO A 42 -10.58 -0.81 2.71
C PRO A 42 -11.47 -1.54 1.71
N LYS A 43 -11.92 -2.73 2.10
CA LYS A 43 -12.95 -3.44 1.36
C LYS A 43 -14.20 -2.57 1.39
N VAL A 44 -14.41 -1.76 0.35
CA VAL A 44 -15.69 -1.17 0.01
C VAL A 44 -16.59 -2.33 -0.41
N PHE A 45 -17.02 -3.11 0.58
CA PHE A 45 -18.25 -3.88 0.47
C PHE A 45 -19.34 -2.92 0.92
N ASP A 46 -20.14 -2.50 -0.05
CA ASP A 46 -21.45 -1.88 0.12
C ASP A 46 -22.30 -2.66 1.14
#